data_AF-A0A655J3W2-F1
#
_entry.id   AF-A0A655J3W2-F1
#
_cell.length_a   1.000
_cell.length_b   1.000
_cell.length_c   1.000
_cell.angle_alpha   90.00
_cell.angle_beta   90.00
_cell.angle_gamma   90.00
#
_symmetry.space_group_name_H-M   'P 1'
#
loop_
_entity.id
_entity.type
_entity.pdbx_description
1 polymer ?
#
loop_
_entity_poly.entity_id
_entity_poly.type
_entity_poly.pdbx_seq_one_letter_code
_entity_poly.pdbx_strand_id
1 'polypeptide(L)'
;MIARIAAGVAEGNAKLSRVEQIKRFRILPTLWEPGGDEITLTMKLKRRRIAAKYSAEIEELYASELRPQVYEPAAVPSTQPA
;
A
#
# COMPACT_ATOMS: atom_id res chain seq x y z
N MET A 1 -1.12 -5.14 -15.65
CA MET A 1 -1.56 -5.60 -14.31
C MET A 1 -1.50 -4.47 -13.29
N ILE A 2 -0.34 -3.85 -13.06
CA ILE A 2 -0.14 -2.75 -12.09
C ILE A 2 -1.15 -1.61 -12.26
N ALA A 3 -1.41 -1.16 -13.50
CA ALA A 3 -2.39 -0.10 -13.76
C ALA A 3 -3.80 -0.41 -13.22
N ARG A 4 -4.25 -1.67 -13.23
CA ARG A 4 -5.54 -2.08 -12.66
C ARG A 4 -5.54 -1.98 -11.14
N ILE A 5 -4.42 -2.33 -10.50
CA ILE A 5 -4.25 -2.21 -9.05
C ILE A 5 -4.26 -0.73 -8.66
N ALA A 6 -3.51 0.11 -9.39
CA ALA A 6 -3.48 1.56 -9.16
C ALA A 6 -4.86 2.20 -9.31
N ALA A 7 -5.69 1.74 -10.27
CA ALA A 7 -7.08 2.17 -10.41
C ALA A 7 -7.94 1.75 -9.21
N GLY A 8 -7.86 0.49 -8.77
CA GLY A 8 -8.61 0.03 -7.59
C GLY A 8 -8.23 0.76 -6.29
N VAL A 9 -6.95 1.10 -6.12
CA VAL A 9 -6.50 1.94 -5.00
C VAL A 9 -7.09 3.36 -5.09
N ALA A 10 -7.14 3.94 -6.30
CA ALA A 10 -7.74 5.25 -6.52
C ALA A 10 -9.25 5.26 -6.21
N GLU A 11 -9.98 4.21 -6.62
CA GLU A 11 -11.40 4.04 -6.30
C GLU A 11 -11.66 3.90 -4.79
N GLY A 12 -10.77 3.18 -4.08
CA GLY A 12 -10.81 3.10 -2.62
C GLY A 12 -10.55 4.45 -1.95
N ASN A 13 -9.51 5.16 -2.40
CA ASN A 13 -9.13 6.48 -1.89
C ASN A 13 -10.22 7.54 -2.06
N ALA A 14 -11.07 7.43 -3.09
CA ALA A 14 -12.20 8.34 -3.31
C ALA A 14 -13.25 8.30 -2.19
N LYS A 15 -13.24 7.25 -1.36
CA LYS A 15 -14.16 7.05 -0.22
C LYS A 15 -13.53 7.42 1.13
N LEU A 16 -12.27 7.86 1.12
CA LEU A 16 -11.47 8.12 2.32
C LEU A 16 -11.14 9.61 2.43
N SER A 17 -11.01 10.12 3.66
CA SER A 17 -10.51 11.47 3.87
C SER A 17 -9.06 11.59 3.38
N ARG A 18 -8.61 12.81 3.07
CA ARG A 18 -7.26 13.06 2.51
C ARG A 18 -6.13 12.41 3.33
N VAL A 19 -6.28 12.32 4.65
CA VAL A 19 -5.29 11.77 5.59
C VAL A 19 -5.30 10.24 5.67
N GLU A 20 -6.40 9.59 5.28
CA GLU A 20 -6.55 8.13 5.27
C GLU A 20 -6.14 7.50 3.93
N GLN A 21 -6.00 8.32 2.89
CA GLN A 21 -5.68 7.86 1.54
C GLN A 21 -4.28 7.25 1.42
N ILE A 22 -4.19 6.14 0.68
CA ILE A 22 -2.93 5.52 0.28
C ILE A 22 -2.26 6.42 -0.76
N LYS A 23 -1.08 6.98 -0.46
CA LYS A 23 -0.34 7.84 -1.39
C LYS A 23 0.63 7.07 -2.27
N ARG A 24 1.29 6.07 -1.69
CA ARG A 24 2.26 5.20 -2.36
C ARG A 24 2.08 3.79 -1.85
N PHE A 25 2.26 2.81 -2.71
CA PHE A 25 2.16 1.40 -2.37
C PHE A 25 3.17 0.56 -3.13
N ARG A 26 3.50 -0.60 -2.57
CA ARG A 26 4.33 -1.62 -3.20
C ARG A 26 3.57 -2.93 -3.23
N ILE A 27 3.77 -3.67 -4.31
CA ILE A 27 3.24 -5.04 -4.44
C ILE A 27 4.39 -5.98 -4.09
N LEU A 28 4.21 -6.75 -3.01
CA LEU A 28 5.18 -7.76 -2.63
C LEU A 28 4.96 -9.02 -3.51
N PRO A 29 6.03 -9.69 -3.96
CA PRO A 29 5.92 -10.96 -4.69
C PRO A 29 5.59 -12.15 -3.77
N THR A 30 5.47 -11.90 -2.47
CA THR A 30 5.30 -12.91 -1.42
C THR A 30 3.87 -12.93 -0.92
N LEU A 31 3.26 -14.12 -0.91
CA LEU A 31 2.00 -14.36 -0.24
C LEU A 31 2.23 -14.53 1.27
N TRP A 32 1.39 -13.91 2.10
CA TRP A 32 1.41 -14.13 3.54
C TRP A 32 0.53 -15.33 3.91
N GLU A 33 1.13 -16.32 4.56
CA GLU A 33 0.45 -17.55 4.95
C GLU A 33 -0.09 -17.48 6.39
N PRO A 34 -1.28 -18.05 6.68
CA PRO A 34 -1.83 -18.10 8.03
C PRO A 34 -0.86 -18.75 9.02
N GLY A 35 -0.53 -18.05 10.10
CA GLY A 35 0.42 -18.53 11.10
C GLY A 35 1.89 -18.30 10.75
N GLY A 36 2.19 -17.77 9.56
CA GLY A 36 3.52 -17.37 9.11
C GLY A 36 4.10 -16.17 9.88
N ASP A 37 5.16 -15.57 9.36
CA ASP A 37 5.88 -14.49 10.07
C ASP A 37 5.07 -13.18 10.14
N GLU A 38 4.23 -12.93 9.14
CA GLU A 38 3.48 -11.69 8.97
C GLU A 38 2.09 -11.71 9.59
N ILE A 39 1.41 -12.87 9.56
CA ILE A 39 0.01 -12.97 9.98
C ILE A 39 -0.22 -14.14 10.95
N THR A 40 -1.14 -13.97 11.88
CA THR A 40 -1.58 -15.07 12.76
C THR A 40 -2.39 -16.10 11.98
N LEU A 41 -2.64 -17.26 12.57
CA LEU A 41 -3.59 -18.25 12.02
C LEU A 41 -4.99 -17.66 11.80
N THR A 42 -5.34 -16.63 12.56
CA THR A 42 -6.60 -15.88 12.47
C THR A 42 -6.51 -14.63 11.57
N MET A 43 -5.51 -14.56 10.68
CA MET A 43 -5.29 -13.47 9.71
C MET A 43 -5.04 -12.07 10.34
N LYS A 44 -4.65 -11.99 11.61
CA LYS A 44 -4.26 -10.72 12.25
C LYS A 44 -2.81 -10.38 11.94
N LEU A 45 -2.53 -9.10 11.66
CA LEU A 45 -1.19 -8.62 11.35
C LEU A 45 -0.25 -8.66 12.57
N LYS A 46 0.93 -9.27 12.41
CA LYS A 46 2.04 -9.19 13.36
C LYS A 46 2.87 -7.93 13.07
N ARG A 47 2.29 -6.75 13.31
CA ARG A 47 2.84 -5.44 12.89
C ARG A 47 4.34 -5.25 13.17
N ARG A 48 4.84 -5.64 14.36
CA ARG A 48 6.26 -5.52 14.71
C ARG A 48 7.17 -6.40 13.84
N ARG A 49 6.73 -7.62 13.50
CA ARG A 49 7.46 -8.53 12.61
C ARG A 49 7.47 -8.01 11.19
N ILE A 50 6.30 -7.58 10.69
CA ILE A 50 6.16 -6.96 9.36
C ILE A 50 7.09 -5.74 9.23
N ALA A 51 7.05 -4.81 10.19
CA ALA A 51 7.88 -3.61 10.15
C ALA A 51 9.38 -3.90 10.16
N ALA A 52 9.81 -4.93 10.89
CA ALA A 52 11.21 -5.35 10.90
C ALA A 52 11.63 -6.05 9.61
N LYS A 53 10.77 -6.93 9.06
CA LYS A 53 11.05 -7.73 7.86
C LYS A 53 11.10 -6.89 6.59
N TYR A 54 10.17 -5.93 6.45
CA TYR A 54 10.02 -5.08 5.26
C TYR A 54 10.48 -3.64 5.51
N SER A 55 11.44 -3.44 6.42
CA SER A 55 11.87 -2.10 6.82
C SER A 55 12.37 -1.30 5.62
N ALA A 56 13.22 -1.89 4.77
CA ALA A 56 13.73 -1.24 3.58
C ALA A 56 12.62 -0.82 2.61
N GLU A 57 11.68 -1.71 2.33
CA GLU A 57 10.56 -1.45 1.43
C GLU A 57 9.62 -0.38 1.98
N ILE A 58 9.41 -0.35 3.31
CA ILE A 58 8.62 0.69 3.97
C ILE A 58 9.33 2.04 3.85
N GLU A 59 10.64 2.10 4.12
CA GLU A 59 11.43 3.33 3.95
C GLU A 59 11.37 3.85 2.50
N GLU A 60 11.41 2.96 1.51
CA GLU A 60 11.25 3.34 0.10
C GLU A 60 9.90 4.01 -0.22
N LEU A 61 8.82 3.70 0.52
CA LEU A 61 7.53 4.37 0.34
C LEU A 61 7.59 5.85 0.75
N TYR A 62 8.42 6.17 1.75
CA TYR A 62 8.55 7.50 2.32
C TYR A 62 9.72 8.32 1.74
N ALA A 63 10.58 7.71 0.93
CA ALA A 63 11.68 8.40 0.27
C ALA A 63 11.19 9.57 -0.60
N SER A 64 12.00 10.63 -0.73
CA SER A 64 11.62 11.79 -1.54
C SER A 64 11.43 11.43 -3.01
N GLU A 65 12.29 10.57 -3.55
CA GLU A 65 12.24 10.10 -4.92
C GLU A 65 11.41 8.82 -5.06
N LEU A 66 10.65 8.71 -6.16
CA LEU A 66 9.88 7.51 -6.46
C LEU A 66 10.82 6.37 -6.86
N ARG A 67 10.81 5.29 -6.08
CA ARG A 67 11.63 4.09 -6.35
C ARG A 67 10.93 3.17 -7.39
N PRO A 68 11.68 2.38 -8.18
CA PRO A 68 11.12 1.60 -9.30
C PRO A 68 10.01 0.60 -8.94
N GLN A 69 9.94 0.15 -7.67
CA GLN A 69 8.93 -0.80 -7.19
C GLN A 69 7.85 -0.14 -6.32
N VAL A 70 7.85 1.19 -6.25
CA VAL A 70 6.85 1.99 -5.54
C VAL A 70 5.95 2.64 -6.58
N TYR A 71 4.64 2.49 -6.38
CA TYR A 71 3.61 2.95 -7.29
C TYR A 71 2.68 3.93 -6.58
N GLU A 72 2.06 4.79 -7.37
CA GLU A 72 1.06 5.75 -6.92
C GLU A 72 -0.34 5.33 -7.42
N PRO A 73 -1.41 5.68 -6.70
CA PRO A 73 -2.77 5.50 -7.19
C PRO A 73 -2.93 6.18 -8.56
N ALA A 74 -3.81 5.64 -9.39
CA ALA A 74 -4.17 6.34 -10.62
C ALA A 74 -4.74 7.73 -10.27
N ALA A 75 -4.43 8.73 -11.09
CA ALA A 75 -5.01 10.05 -10.93
C ALA A 75 -6.54 9.93 -11.06
N VAL A 76 -7.25 10.09 -9.94
CA VAL A 76 -8.70 10.28 -9.98
C VAL A 76 -8.92 11.69 -10.53
N PRO A 77 -9.70 11.88 -11.60
CA PRO A 77 -10.09 13.22 -12.01
C PRO A 77 -10.83 13.85 -10.82
N SER A 78 -10.18 14.83 -10.21
CA SER A 78 -10.66 15.53 -9.03
C SER A 78 -11.85 16.39 -9.42
N THR A 79 -13.07 15.86 -9.29
CA THR A 79 -14.26 16.69 -9.16
C THR A 79 -14.37 17.06 -7.68
N GLN A 80 -13.76 18.18 -7.30
CA GLN A 80 -13.95 18.79 -6.00
C GLN A 80 -15.08 19.82 -6.14
N PRO A 81 -16.24 19.66 -5.46
CA PRO A 81 -17.20 20.75 -5.36
C PRO A 81 -16.64 21.82 -4.42
N ALA A 82 -16.92 23.08 -4.78
CA ALA A 82 -16.46 24.32 -4.14
C ALA A 82 -16.95 24.50 -2.71
#